data_AF-A0A858RBU2-F1
#
_entry.id   AF-A0A858RBU2-F1
#
_cell.length_a   1.000
_cell.length_b   1.000
_cell.length_c   1.000
_cell.angle_alpha   90.00
_cell.angle_beta   90.00
_cell.angle_gamma   90.00
#
_symmetry.space_group_name_H-M   'P 1'
#
loop_
_entity.id
_entity.type
_entity.pdbx_description
1 polymer ?
#
loop_
_entity_poly.entity_id
_entity_poly.type
_entity_poly.pdbx_seq_one_letter_code
_entity_poly.pdbx_strand_id
1 'polypeptide(L)'
;MAEAKDHAQILTQDEEERHARKHSIPTRILGWMLIAGFILETTSSLFSQHLDLGGLLYFVAGIVILMGSQTALRFVAFCGILMMLLNLGQLIWSLAMDQPVKLKREWLDYRELRFWTAFVFPALFMFGESLLALVALRQRQLPYWTRMVKIFTAAFIVIFLAISLIRVTTDLRNKQLIHMFPKEVQLAENYLRTHGTMISSPATDGPQAEIKALPSLHSISFSEGGTRGWEWTSSASVPPDPIQRATHPVRLPSGKWGKIEFEFIARGDQP
;
A
#
# COMPACT_ATOMS: atom_id res chain seq x y z
N MET A 1 -14.18 -43.02 -40.53
CA MET A 1 -13.96 -41.73 -39.85
C MET A 1 -14.74 -41.77 -38.55
N ALA A 2 -14.07 -42.13 -37.45
CA ALA A 2 -14.66 -42.11 -36.13
C ALA A 2 -14.67 -40.66 -35.65
N GLU A 3 -15.85 -40.06 -35.54
CA GLU A 3 -16.05 -38.87 -34.72
C GLU A 3 -15.72 -39.29 -33.28
N ALA A 4 -14.49 -39.00 -32.85
CA ALA A 4 -14.16 -38.91 -31.45
C ALA A 4 -14.97 -37.73 -30.88
N LYS A 5 -16.21 -38.02 -30.47
CA LYS A 5 -16.96 -37.17 -29.56
C LYS A 5 -16.19 -37.13 -28.26
N ASP A 6 -15.26 -36.18 -28.18
CA ASP A 6 -14.64 -35.69 -26.97
C ASP A 6 -15.74 -34.99 -26.16
N HIS A 7 -16.72 -35.77 -25.69
CA HIS A 7 -17.62 -35.34 -24.65
C HIS A 7 -16.79 -35.27 -23.39
N ALA A 8 -16.14 -34.11 -23.21
CA ALA A 8 -15.61 -33.68 -21.92
C ALA A 8 -16.72 -33.91 -20.90
N GLN A 9 -16.59 -35.00 -20.16
CA GLN A 9 -17.56 -35.44 -19.17
C GLN A 9 -17.63 -34.30 -18.16
N ILE A 10 -18.77 -33.61 -18.10
CA ILE A 10 -18.99 -32.54 -17.12
C ILE A 10 -19.04 -33.26 -15.77
N LEU A 11 -17.87 -33.41 -15.15
CA LEU A 11 -17.72 -33.97 -13.82
C LEU A 11 -18.59 -33.15 -12.87
N THR A 12 -19.31 -33.83 -11.99
CA THR A 12 -19.97 -33.13 -10.89
C THR A 12 -18.92 -32.42 -10.04
N GLN A 13 -19.30 -31.33 -9.35
CA GLN A 13 -18.35 -30.53 -8.57
C GLN A 13 -17.52 -31.40 -7.60
N ASP A 14 -18.16 -32.35 -6.91
CA ASP A 14 -17.49 -33.23 -5.96
C ASP A 14 -16.50 -34.20 -6.61
N GLU A 15 -16.80 -34.69 -7.82
CA GLU A 15 -15.89 -35.57 -8.57
C GLU A 15 -14.66 -34.80 -9.07
N GLU A 16 -14.88 -33.57 -9.54
CA GLU A 16 -13.81 -32.68 -9.98
C GLU A 16 -12.89 -32.30 -8.82
N GLU A 17 -13.44 -31.93 -7.66
CA GLU A 17 -12.63 -31.55 -6.49
C GLU A 17 -11.81 -32.75 -5.96
N ARG A 18 -12.41 -33.96 -5.95
CA ARG A 18 -11.70 -35.20 -5.59
C ARG A 18 -10.57 -35.52 -6.58
N HIS A 19 -10.80 -35.32 -7.87
CA HIS A 19 -9.78 -35.50 -8.90
C HIS A 19 -8.65 -34.48 -8.74
N ALA A 20 -8.99 -33.20 -8.59
CA ALA A 20 -8.04 -32.10 -8.43
C ALA A 20 -7.12 -32.31 -7.22
N ARG A 21 -7.67 -32.76 -6.09
CA ARG A 21 -6.91 -33.07 -4.87
C ARG A 21 -5.76 -34.05 -5.12
N LYS A 22 -5.94 -35.03 -6.03
CA LYS A 22 -4.95 -36.07 -6.31
C LYS A 22 -4.03 -35.72 -7.47
N HIS A 23 -4.54 -35.07 -8.52
CA HIS A 23 -3.85 -34.99 -9.81
C HIS A 23 -3.48 -33.58 -10.26
N SER A 24 -4.02 -32.52 -9.66
CA SER A 24 -3.74 -31.15 -10.12
C SER A 24 -2.43 -30.60 -9.54
N ILE A 25 -1.35 -30.72 -10.31
CA ILE A 25 -0.03 -30.20 -9.92
C ILE A 25 -0.05 -28.69 -9.62
N PRO A 26 -0.64 -27.81 -10.47
CA PRO A 26 -0.65 -26.37 -10.17
C PRO A 26 -1.43 -26.02 -8.90
N THR A 27 -2.54 -26.72 -8.64
CA THR A 27 -3.33 -26.55 -7.41
C THR A 27 -2.50 -26.91 -6.17
N ARG A 28 -1.70 -28.00 -6.25
CA ARG A 28 -0.80 -28.41 -5.16
C ARG A 28 0.33 -27.40 -4.94
N ILE A 29 0.97 -26.93 -6.02
CA ILE A 29 2.04 -25.92 -5.94
C ILE A 29 1.48 -24.64 -5.32
N LEU A 30 0.34 -24.15 -5.82
CA LEU A 30 -0.30 -22.94 -5.30
C LEU A 30 -0.65 -23.07 -3.82
N GLY A 31 -1.31 -24.17 -3.41
CA GLY A 31 -1.68 -24.39 -2.02
C GLY A 31 -0.48 -24.43 -1.08
N TRP A 32 0.60 -25.12 -1.46
CA TRP A 32 1.83 -25.13 -0.66
C TRP A 32 2.55 -23.79 -0.64
N MET A 33 2.52 -23.05 -1.76
CA MET A 33 3.12 -21.72 -1.83
C MET A 33 2.43 -20.73 -0.89
N LEU A 34 1.10 -20.77 -0.80
CA LEU A 34 0.32 -19.95 0.14
C LEU A 34 0.64 -20.30 1.61
N ILE A 35 0.72 -21.60 1.92
CA ILE A 35 1.09 -22.07 3.26
C ILE A 35 2.52 -21.65 3.62
N ALA A 36 3.47 -21.83 2.70
CA ALA A 36 4.86 -21.42 2.91
C ALA A 36 5.00 -19.90 3.07
N GLY A 37 4.25 -19.12 2.29
CA GLY A 37 4.18 -17.67 2.41
C GLY A 37 3.75 -17.24 3.82
N PHE A 38 2.68 -17.84 4.35
CA PHE A 38 2.23 -17.59 5.72
C PHE A 38 3.27 -18.00 6.78
N ILE A 39 3.96 -19.13 6.62
CA ILE A 39 5.00 -19.56 7.56
C ILE A 39 6.16 -18.56 7.58
N LEU A 40 6.60 -18.09 6.40
CA LEU A 40 7.64 -17.07 6.28
C LEU A 40 7.20 -15.74 6.88
N GLU A 41 5.97 -15.31 6.63
CA GLU A 41 5.39 -14.10 7.20
C GLU A 41 5.27 -14.18 8.72
N THR A 42 4.77 -15.31 9.25
CA THR A 42 4.67 -15.56 10.69
C THR A 42 6.06 -15.56 11.34
N THR A 43 7.04 -16.20 10.70
CA THR A 43 8.42 -16.21 11.19
C THR A 43 8.99 -14.80 11.23
N SER A 44 8.74 -13.98 10.20
CA SER A 44 9.12 -12.56 10.18
C SER A 44 8.37 -11.72 11.24
N SER A 45 7.10 -12.03 11.49
CA SER A 45 6.26 -11.36 12.48
C SER A 45 6.72 -11.61 13.93
N LEU A 46 7.25 -12.81 14.22
CA LEU A 46 7.82 -13.13 15.53
C LEU A 46 9.01 -12.21 15.88
N PHE A 47 9.70 -11.70 14.86
CA PHE A 47 10.76 -10.71 15.02
C PHE A 47 10.26 -9.26 14.94
N SER A 48 9.01 -9.00 14.54
CA SER A 48 8.49 -7.65 14.24
C SER A 48 7.15 -7.26 14.88
N GLN A 49 6.63 -8.03 15.85
CA GLN A 49 5.46 -7.73 16.70
C GLN A 49 4.13 -7.39 15.96
N HIS A 50 4.00 -7.73 14.67
CA HIS A 50 2.78 -7.46 13.90
C HIS A 50 2.29 -8.73 13.20
N LEU A 51 1.19 -9.31 13.70
CA LEU A 51 0.46 -10.38 13.02
C LEU A 51 -0.46 -9.77 11.95
N ASP A 52 -0.28 -10.15 10.70
CA ASP A 52 -1.14 -9.72 9.59
C ASP A 52 -2.33 -10.68 9.46
N LEU A 53 -3.54 -10.14 9.55
CA LEU A 53 -4.79 -10.89 9.33
C LEU A 53 -4.87 -11.43 7.88
N GLY A 54 -4.21 -10.76 6.94
CA GLY A 54 -4.11 -11.18 5.54
C GLY A 54 -3.44 -12.55 5.39
N GLY A 55 -2.30 -12.76 6.05
CA GLY A 55 -1.55 -14.02 5.99
C GLY A 55 -2.37 -15.23 6.45
N LEU A 56 -3.17 -15.07 7.52
CA LEU A 56 -4.02 -16.14 8.03
C LEU A 56 -5.10 -16.57 7.01
N LEU A 57 -5.68 -15.60 6.31
CA LEU A 57 -6.69 -15.86 5.30
C LEU A 57 -6.11 -16.60 4.08
N TYR A 58 -4.90 -16.25 3.65
CA TYR A 58 -4.18 -16.99 2.59
C TYR A 58 -3.77 -18.40 3.04
N PHE A 59 -3.40 -18.60 4.31
CA PHE A 59 -3.11 -19.92 4.87
C PHE A 59 -4.32 -20.86 4.81
N VAL A 60 -5.49 -20.38 5.29
CA VAL A 60 -6.74 -21.16 5.24
C VAL A 60 -7.13 -21.45 3.79
N ALA A 61 -7.04 -20.45 2.90
CA ALA A 61 -7.30 -20.65 1.49
C ALA A 61 -6.36 -21.70 0.87
N GLY A 62 -5.07 -21.68 1.24
CA GLY A 62 -4.09 -22.67 0.80
C GLY A 62 -4.46 -24.10 1.17
N ILE A 63 -4.87 -24.35 2.42
CA ILE A 63 -5.35 -25.66 2.87
C ILE A 63 -6.58 -26.10 2.06
N VAL A 64 -7.55 -25.20 1.90
CA VAL A 64 -8.81 -25.51 1.21
C VAL A 64 -8.58 -25.74 -0.30
N ILE A 65 -7.60 -25.06 -0.91
CA ILE A 65 -7.13 -25.33 -2.27
C ILE A 65 -6.46 -26.71 -2.37
N LEU A 66 -5.64 -27.11 -1.39
CA LEU A 66 -5.06 -28.46 -1.35
C LEU A 66 -6.13 -29.55 -1.20
N MET A 67 -7.28 -29.23 -0.61
CA MET A 67 -8.44 -30.13 -0.57
C MET A 67 -9.19 -30.23 -1.91
N GLY A 68 -8.80 -29.43 -2.91
CA GLY A 68 -9.38 -29.43 -4.24
C GLY A 68 -10.45 -28.37 -4.47
N SER A 69 -10.76 -27.52 -3.49
CA SER A 69 -11.91 -26.60 -3.57
C SER A 69 -11.85 -25.65 -4.77
N GLN A 70 -12.93 -25.61 -5.56
CA GLN A 70 -13.05 -24.66 -6.65
C GLN A 70 -13.26 -23.22 -6.14
N THR A 71 -14.01 -23.08 -5.05
CA THR A 71 -14.39 -21.81 -4.45
C THR A 71 -13.17 -21.06 -3.93
N ALA A 72 -12.30 -21.75 -3.17
CA ALA A 72 -11.06 -21.15 -2.67
C ALA A 72 -10.10 -20.79 -3.81
N LEU A 73 -10.01 -21.61 -4.86
CA LEU A 73 -9.17 -21.30 -6.02
C LEU A 73 -9.63 -20.04 -6.75
N ARG A 74 -10.94 -19.88 -6.97
CA ARG A 74 -11.51 -18.65 -7.58
C ARG A 74 -11.29 -17.43 -6.69
N PHE A 75 -11.42 -17.59 -5.38
CA PHE A 75 -11.17 -16.53 -4.41
C PHE A 75 -9.71 -16.06 -4.43
N VAL A 76 -8.76 -16.99 -4.36
CA VAL A 76 -7.32 -16.67 -4.44
C VAL A 76 -6.97 -16.05 -5.79
N ALA A 77 -7.49 -16.58 -6.89
CA ALA A 77 -7.28 -15.97 -8.22
C ALA A 77 -7.80 -14.52 -8.25
N PHE A 78 -8.98 -14.25 -7.68
CA PHE A 78 -9.53 -12.91 -7.60
C PHE A 78 -8.65 -11.98 -6.76
N CYS A 79 -8.27 -12.40 -5.55
CA CYS A 79 -7.42 -11.62 -4.64
C CYS A 79 -6.03 -11.35 -5.25
N GLY A 80 -5.39 -12.37 -5.82
CA GLY A 80 -4.10 -12.25 -6.49
C GLY A 80 -4.13 -11.26 -7.64
N ILE A 81 -5.08 -11.42 -8.58
CA ILE A 81 -5.22 -10.52 -9.74
C ILE A 81 -5.46 -9.09 -9.26
N LEU A 82 -6.33 -8.92 -8.27
CA LEU A 82 -6.64 -7.61 -7.72
C LEU A 82 -5.41 -6.93 -7.10
N MET A 83 -4.69 -7.64 -6.22
CA MET A 83 -3.49 -7.12 -5.57
C MET A 83 -2.37 -6.83 -6.58
N MET A 84 -2.23 -7.68 -7.59
CA MET A 84 -1.32 -7.49 -8.71
C MET A 84 -1.65 -6.20 -9.47
N LEU A 85 -2.92 -5.96 -9.82
CA LEU A 85 -3.35 -4.74 -10.52
C LEU A 85 -3.13 -3.50 -9.66
N LEU A 86 -3.40 -3.55 -8.36
CA LEU A 86 -3.16 -2.44 -7.45
C LEU A 86 -1.67 -2.12 -7.33
N ASN A 87 -0.81 -3.13 -7.14
CA ASN A 87 0.63 -2.96 -7.06
C ASN A 87 1.22 -2.44 -8.37
N LEU A 88 0.78 -2.98 -9.51
CA LEU A 88 1.22 -2.55 -10.83
C LEU A 88 0.76 -1.11 -11.12
N GLY A 89 -0.49 -0.77 -10.79
CA GLY A 89 -1.00 0.58 -10.93
C GLY A 89 -0.21 1.59 -10.09
N GLN A 90 0.11 1.23 -8.84
CA GLN A 90 0.95 2.08 -7.98
C GLN A 90 2.40 2.18 -8.48
N LEU A 91 2.97 1.09 -9.01
CA LEU A 91 4.29 1.10 -9.64
C LEU A 91 4.33 2.04 -10.86
N ILE A 92 3.37 1.88 -11.78
CA ILE A 92 3.25 2.70 -12.99
C ILE A 92 3.04 4.17 -12.62
N TRP A 93 2.13 4.45 -11.68
CA TRP A 93 1.86 5.82 -11.22
C TRP A 93 3.11 6.50 -10.68
N SER A 94 3.87 5.79 -9.84
CA SER A 94 5.06 6.34 -9.20
C SER A 94 6.18 6.61 -10.21
N LEU A 95 6.37 5.71 -11.18
CA LEU A 95 7.31 5.91 -12.28
C LEU A 95 6.89 7.04 -13.22
N ALA A 96 5.59 7.14 -13.54
CA ALA A 96 5.07 8.16 -14.44
C ALA A 96 5.09 9.57 -13.84
N MET A 97 4.86 9.70 -12.52
CA MET A 97 4.82 10.99 -11.83
C MET A 97 6.16 11.39 -11.19
N ASP A 98 7.23 10.58 -11.35
CA ASP A 98 8.52 10.73 -10.65
C ASP A 98 8.33 10.93 -9.12
N GLN A 99 7.33 10.24 -8.56
CA GLN A 99 6.93 10.34 -7.16
C GLN A 99 7.39 9.11 -6.36
N PRO A 100 7.74 9.28 -5.09
CA PRO A 100 8.09 8.16 -4.23
C PRO A 100 6.88 7.30 -3.88
N VAL A 101 7.13 6.00 -3.69
CA VAL A 101 6.13 5.10 -3.11
C VAL A 101 6.17 5.18 -1.60
N LYS A 102 5.06 5.53 -0.97
CA LYS A 102 4.91 5.41 0.49
C LYS A 102 4.67 3.95 0.87
N LEU A 103 5.62 3.32 1.54
CA LEU A 103 5.49 2.00 2.13
C LEU A 103 5.56 2.11 3.66
N LYS A 104 4.46 1.76 4.35
CA LYS A 104 4.30 1.96 5.81
C LYS A 104 4.55 3.43 6.22
N ARG A 105 5.72 3.73 6.77
CA ARG A 105 6.13 5.07 7.26
C ARG A 105 7.23 5.71 6.41
N GLU A 106 7.72 5.02 5.39
CA GLU A 106 8.87 5.45 4.60
C GLU A 106 8.44 5.76 3.16
N TRP A 107 9.13 6.70 2.53
CA TRP A 107 9.01 7.00 1.11
C TRP A 107 10.19 6.35 0.39
N LEU A 108 9.89 5.40 -0.48
CA LEU A 108 10.89 4.65 -1.25
C LEU A 108 11.03 5.27 -2.64
N ASP A 109 12.27 5.56 -3.02
CA ASP A 109 12.65 6.02 -4.36
C ASP A 109 12.90 4.82 -5.29
N TYR A 110 12.41 4.86 -6.54
CA TYR A 110 12.64 3.81 -7.52
C TYR A 110 14.12 3.57 -7.87
N ARG A 111 14.99 4.53 -7.57
CA ARG A 111 16.44 4.40 -7.73
C ARG A 111 17.10 3.59 -6.62
N GLU A 112 16.42 3.39 -5.49
CA GLU A 112 16.96 2.64 -4.36
C GLU A 112 16.71 1.13 -4.49
N LEU A 113 17.71 0.32 -4.12
CA LEU A 113 17.55 -1.15 -4.10
C LEU A 113 16.37 -1.60 -3.23
N ARG A 114 16.10 -0.87 -2.13
CA ARG A 114 14.98 -1.14 -1.21
C ARG A 114 13.63 -1.05 -1.90
N PHE A 115 13.45 -0.16 -2.88
CA PHE A 115 12.22 -0.10 -3.65
C PHE A 115 11.99 -1.40 -4.44
N TRP A 116 13.03 -1.88 -5.12
CA TRP A 116 12.95 -3.11 -5.90
C TRP A 116 12.69 -4.34 -5.03
N THR A 117 13.35 -4.44 -3.88
CA THR A 117 13.19 -5.60 -2.98
C THR A 117 11.92 -5.55 -2.14
N ALA A 118 11.50 -4.38 -1.65
CA ALA A 118 10.35 -4.26 -0.76
C ALA A 118 9.02 -4.03 -1.50
N PHE A 119 9.05 -3.55 -2.74
CA PHE A 119 7.84 -3.24 -3.50
C PHE A 119 7.72 -4.06 -4.79
N VAL A 120 8.75 -4.10 -5.63
CA VAL A 120 8.67 -4.81 -6.93
C VAL A 120 8.71 -6.33 -6.76
N PHE A 121 9.59 -6.87 -5.92
CA PHE A 121 9.70 -8.32 -5.72
C PHE A 121 8.41 -8.95 -5.15
N PRO A 122 7.76 -8.38 -4.11
CA PRO A 122 6.44 -8.84 -3.68
C PRO A 122 5.36 -8.73 -4.76
N ALA A 123 5.39 -7.68 -5.58
CA ALA A 123 4.45 -7.54 -6.70
C ALA A 123 4.65 -8.65 -7.75
N LEU A 124 5.89 -9.00 -8.07
CA LEU A 124 6.22 -10.12 -8.97
C LEU A 124 5.83 -11.48 -8.37
N PHE A 125 5.99 -11.66 -7.06
CA PHE A 125 5.51 -12.85 -6.37
C PHE A 125 3.98 -13.00 -6.50
N MET A 126 3.23 -11.92 -6.22
CA MET A 126 1.77 -11.88 -6.38
C MET A 126 1.34 -12.10 -7.85
N PHE A 127 2.11 -11.60 -8.81
CA PHE A 127 1.91 -11.88 -10.23
C PHE A 127 2.06 -13.39 -10.52
N GLY A 128 3.11 -14.02 -10.02
CA GLY A 128 3.34 -15.47 -10.14
C GLY A 128 2.21 -16.29 -9.52
N GLU A 129 1.73 -15.89 -8.34
CA GLU A 129 0.57 -16.50 -7.68
C GLU A 129 -0.69 -16.41 -8.53
N SER A 130 -0.99 -15.22 -9.04
CA SER A 130 -2.16 -14.96 -9.88
C SER A 130 -2.10 -15.81 -11.16
N LEU A 131 -0.93 -15.87 -11.79
CA LEU A 131 -0.72 -16.67 -12.99
C LEU A 131 -0.92 -18.16 -12.70
N LEU A 132 -0.36 -18.66 -11.60
CA LEU A 132 -0.52 -20.06 -11.21
C LEU A 132 -1.97 -20.42 -10.89
N ALA A 133 -2.71 -19.53 -10.23
CA ALA A 133 -4.14 -19.68 -9.96
C ALA A 133 -4.96 -19.70 -11.25
N LEU A 134 -4.65 -18.83 -12.23
CA LEU A 134 -5.27 -18.83 -13.55
C LEU A 134 -4.96 -20.09 -14.34
N VAL A 135 -3.71 -20.57 -14.31
CA VAL A 135 -3.31 -21.84 -14.93
C VAL A 135 -4.05 -23.01 -14.29
N ALA A 136 -4.18 -23.04 -12.96
CA ALA A 136 -4.95 -24.06 -12.25
C ALA A 136 -6.43 -24.04 -12.65
N LEU A 137 -7.06 -22.86 -12.72
CA LEU A 137 -8.43 -22.71 -13.20
C LEU A 137 -8.59 -23.20 -14.64
N ARG A 138 -7.64 -22.84 -15.52
CA ARG A 138 -7.67 -23.21 -16.94
C ARG A 138 -7.50 -24.71 -17.15
N GLN A 139 -6.54 -25.33 -16.46
CA GLN A 139 -6.30 -26.78 -16.53
C GLN A 139 -7.50 -27.58 -16.02
N ARG A 140 -8.16 -27.08 -14.96
CA ARG A 140 -9.38 -27.68 -14.40
C ARG A 140 -10.65 -27.31 -15.18
N GLN A 141 -10.52 -26.54 -16.27
CA GLN A 141 -11.62 -26.05 -17.10
C GLN A 141 -12.71 -25.29 -16.31
N LEU A 142 -12.32 -24.65 -15.21
CA LEU A 142 -13.25 -23.95 -14.33
C LEU A 142 -13.50 -22.53 -14.84
N PRO A 143 -14.77 -22.08 -14.96
CA PRO A 143 -15.04 -20.69 -15.27
C PRO A 143 -14.61 -19.81 -14.10
N TYR A 144 -13.83 -18.76 -14.39
CA TYR A 144 -13.45 -17.75 -13.41
C TYR A 144 -14.63 -16.81 -13.09
N TRP A 145 -15.30 -16.28 -14.12
CA TRP A 145 -16.32 -15.24 -14.01
C TRP A 145 -17.69 -15.75 -13.53
N THR A 146 -17.73 -16.18 -12.27
CA THR A 146 -18.92 -16.73 -11.61
C THR A 146 -19.70 -15.66 -10.84
N ARG A 147 -20.91 -15.98 -10.37
CA ARG A 147 -21.71 -15.10 -9.51
C ARG A 147 -20.94 -14.63 -8.26
N MET A 148 -20.13 -15.51 -7.67
CA MET A 148 -19.27 -15.19 -6.53
C MET A 148 -18.24 -14.11 -6.85
N VAL A 149 -17.48 -14.28 -7.94
CA VAL A 149 -16.47 -13.30 -8.37
C VAL A 149 -17.13 -11.96 -8.71
N LYS A 150 -18.32 -11.96 -9.31
CA LYS A 150 -19.09 -10.73 -9.56
C LYS A 150 -19.47 -10.02 -8.27
N ILE A 151 -19.94 -10.76 -7.26
CA ILE A 151 -20.28 -10.20 -5.94
C ILE A 151 -19.04 -9.60 -5.27
N PHE A 152 -17.92 -10.32 -5.29
CA PHE A 152 -16.65 -9.82 -4.74
C PHE A 152 -16.14 -8.58 -5.48
N THR A 153 -16.24 -8.57 -6.80
CA THR A 153 -15.88 -7.40 -7.62
C THR A 153 -16.75 -6.19 -7.25
N ALA A 154 -18.06 -6.38 -7.12
CA ALA A 154 -18.98 -5.31 -6.72
C ALA A 154 -18.67 -4.78 -5.30
N ALA A 155 -18.50 -5.69 -4.34
CA ALA A 155 -18.13 -5.33 -2.97
C ALA A 155 -16.79 -4.57 -2.92
N PHE A 156 -15.80 -5.04 -3.69
CA PHE A 156 -14.51 -4.37 -3.81
C PHE A 156 -14.66 -2.97 -4.40
N ILE A 157 -15.42 -2.79 -5.48
CA ILE A 157 -15.65 -1.47 -6.10
C ILE A 157 -16.26 -0.50 -5.08
N VAL A 158 -17.26 -0.93 -4.32
CA VAL A 158 -17.90 -0.09 -3.29
C VAL A 158 -16.89 0.33 -2.22
N ILE A 159 -16.13 -0.62 -1.67
CA ILE A 159 -15.11 -0.34 -0.65
C ILE A 159 -14.00 0.55 -1.21
N PHE A 160 -13.52 0.25 -2.41
CA PHE A 160 -12.47 1.00 -3.08
C PHE A 160 -12.90 2.45 -3.36
N LEU A 161 -14.13 2.66 -3.84
CA LEU A 161 -14.67 4.00 -4.06
C LEU A 161 -14.82 4.77 -2.75
N ALA A 162 -15.29 4.13 -1.67
CA ALA A 162 -15.39 4.77 -0.36
C ALA A 162 -14.01 5.20 0.17
N ILE A 163 -13.02 4.31 0.12
CA ILE A 163 -11.64 4.61 0.55
C ILE A 163 -11.00 5.68 -0.36
N SER A 164 -11.20 5.59 -1.67
CA SER A 164 -10.65 6.56 -2.63
C SER A 164 -11.27 7.94 -2.44
N LEU A 165 -12.57 8.03 -2.17
CA LEU A 165 -13.24 9.30 -1.88
C LEU A 165 -12.68 9.93 -0.59
N ILE A 166 -12.45 9.14 0.46
CA ILE A 166 -11.81 9.61 1.69
C ILE A 166 -10.38 10.11 1.37
N ARG A 167 -9.59 9.34 0.60
CA ARG A 167 -8.23 9.77 0.23
C ARG A 167 -8.22 11.06 -0.59
N VAL A 168 -9.07 11.17 -1.62
CA VAL A 168 -9.17 12.37 -2.47
C VAL A 168 -9.61 13.57 -1.65
N THR A 169 -10.62 13.43 -0.78
CA THR A 169 -11.05 14.54 0.09
C THR A 169 -9.96 14.97 1.08
N THR A 170 -9.22 14.02 1.65
CA THR A 170 -8.06 14.36 2.50
C THR A 170 -6.92 15.01 1.72
N ASP A 171 -6.63 14.56 0.50
CA ASP A 171 -5.57 15.13 -0.35
C ASP A 171 -5.94 16.53 -0.84
N LEU A 172 -7.20 16.76 -1.23
CA LEU A 172 -7.71 18.09 -1.59
C LEU A 172 -7.65 19.05 -0.40
N ARG A 173 -8.08 18.62 0.79
CA ARG A 173 -7.96 19.43 2.02
C ARG A 173 -6.50 19.75 2.34
N ASN A 174 -5.61 18.76 2.20
CA ASN A 174 -4.18 18.94 2.42
C ASN A 174 -3.57 19.95 1.44
N LYS A 175 -3.88 19.82 0.14
CA LYS A 175 -3.47 20.77 -0.89
C LYS A 175 -4.01 22.18 -0.65
N GLN A 176 -5.28 22.29 -0.25
CA GLN A 176 -5.87 23.58 0.11
C GLN A 176 -5.14 24.21 1.30
N LEU A 177 -4.86 23.45 2.36
CA LEU A 177 -4.11 23.94 3.52
C LEU A 177 -2.70 24.43 3.13
N ILE A 178 -1.97 23.63 2.35
CA ILE A 178 -0.65 24.01 1.85
C ILE A 178 -0.73 25.29 0.99
N HIS A 179 -1.78 25.43 0.19
CA HIS A 179 -1.99 26.62 -0.66
C HIS A 179 -2.40 27.87 0.12
N MET A 180 -3.08 27.72 1.26
CA MET A 180 -3.43 28.83 2.15
C MET A 180 -2.23 29.37 2.94
N PHE A 181 -1.17 28.56 3.11
CA PHE A 181 0.04 28.91 3.87
C PHE A 181 1.33 28.79 3.02
N PRO A 182 1.42 29.49 1.87
CA PRO A 182 2.52 29.30 0.93
C PRO A 182 3.86 29.80 1.48
N LYS A 183 3.84 30.83 2.35
CA LYS A 183 5.05 31.38 2.97
C LYS A 183 5.66 30.40 3.96
N GLU A 184 4.81 29.79 4.78
CA GLU A 184 5.18 28.80 5.79
C GLU A 184 5.79 27.56 5.15
N VAL A 185 5.19 27.09 4.05
CA VAL A 185 5.70 25.96 3.26
C VAL A 185 7.04 26.30 2.63
N GLN A 186 7.17 27.48 2.02
CA GLN A 186 8.43 27.91 1.38
C GLN A 186 9.58 28.06 2.40
N LEU A 187 9.31 28.61 3.59
CA LEU A 187 10.29 28.73 4.67
C LEU A 187 10.75 27.36 5.16
N ALA A 188 9.81 26.42 5.33
CA ALA A 188 10.12 25.05 5.72
C ALA A 188 10.96 24.31 4.66
N GLU A 189 10.63 24.46 3.37
CA GLU A 189 11.40 23.90 2.27
C GLU A 189 12.81 24.49 2.20
N ASN A 190 12.94 25.81 2.36
CA ASN A 190 14.24 26.48 2.37
C ASN A 190 15.10 26.02 3.54
N TYR A 191 14.52 25.89 4.74
CA TYR A 191 15.22 25.35 5.90
C TYR A 191 15.74 23.94 5.63
N LEU A 192 14.89 23.06 5.11
CA LEU A 192 15.26 21.69 4.76
C LEU A 192 16.33 21.60 3.66
N ARG A 193 16.26 22.47 2.65
CA ARG A 193 17.24 22.51 1.57
C ARG A 193 18.63 22.92 2.09
N THR A 194 18.68 23.83 3.06
CA THR A 194 19.94 24.34 3.60
C THR A 194 20.53 23.42 4.68
N HIS A 195 19.69 22.80 5.52
CA HIS A 195 20.13 22.10 6.74
C HIS A 195 19.85 20.59 6.76
N GLY A 196 19.05 20.08 5.81
CA GLY A 196 18.59 18.70 5.82
C GLY A 196 17.72 18.39 7.04
N THR A 197 17.75 17.13 7.49
CA THR A 197 16.93 16.60 8.60
C THR A 197 17.68 16.49 9.93
N MET A 198 18.96 16.92 9.98
CA MET A 198 19.82 16.73 11.16
C MET A 198 19.42 17.66 12.31
N ILE A 199 19.36 17.07 13.51
CA ILE A 199 18.99 17.71 14.79
C ILE A 199 20.13 18.60 15.34
N SER A 200 21.33 18.53 14.77
CA SER A 200 22.57 18.85 15.49
C SER A 200 23.36 20.05 14.98
N SER A 201 22.87 20.86 14.03
CA SER A 201 23.60 22.09 13.69
C SER A 201 23.18 23.23 14.64
N PRO A 202 24.07 23.74 15.51
CA PRO A 202 23.81 24.91 16.34
C PRO A 202 23.88 26.22 15.54
N ALA A 203 23.98 26.15 14.21
CA ALA A 203 24.30 27.27 13.36
C ALA A 203 23.18 27.51 12.33
N THR A 204 22.11 28.19 12.76
CA THR A 204 21.61 29.45 12.18
C THR A 204 20.23 29.77 12.77
N ASP A 205 20.20 30.79 13.63
CA ASP A 205 18.98 31.30 14.26
C ASP A 205 17.98 31.91 13.27
N GLY A 206 18.40 32.28 12.05
CA GLY A 206 17.56 33.03 11.09
C GLY A 206 16.29 32.28 10.64
N PRO A 207 16.39 31.21 9.85
CA PRO A 207 15.20 30.56 9.29
C PRO A 207 14.39 29.80 10.36
N GLN A 208 15.04 29.34 11.44
CA GLN A 208 14.34 28.72 12.56
C GLN A 208 13.56 29.76 13.38
N ALA A 209 14.10 30.97 13.61
CA ALA A 209 13.35 32.05 14.25
C ALA A 209 12.20 32.55 13.37
N GLU A 210 12.39 32.61 12.05
CA GLU A 210 11.32 32.96 11.11
C GLU A 210 10.16 31.96 11.17
N ILE A 211 10.44 30.65 11.18
CA ILE A 211 9.40 29.62 11.34
C ILE A 211 8.72 29.74 12.70
N LYS A 212 9.49 29.95 13.78
CA LYS A 212 8.97 30.11 15.15
C LYS A 212 8.11 31.36 15.33
N ALA A 213 8.35 32.39 14.53
CA ALA A 213 7.60 33.65 14.56
C ALA A 213 6.26 33.56 13.81
N LEU A 214 5.98 32.48 13.08
CA LEU A 214 4.74 32.30 12.34
C LEU A 214 3.57 32.02 13.29
N PRO A 215 2.58 32.92 13.36
CA PRO A 215 1.51 32.80 14.35
C PRO A 215 0.34 31.93 13.85
N SER A 216 0.45 31.40 12.62
CA SER A 216 -0.44 30.42 11.97
C SER A 216 0.02 28.98 12.19
N LEU A 217 1.27 28.77 12.60
CA LEU A 217 1.90 27.45 12.70
C LEU A 217 2.00 27.03 14.17
N HIS A 218 1.33 25.94 14.53
CA HIS A 218 1.40 25.34 15.86
C HIS A 218 2.59 24.40 16.00
N SER A 219 2.78 23.51 15.03
CA SER A 219 3.93 22.61 14.99
C SER A 219 4.37 22.31 13.56
N ILE A 220 5.64 21.99 13.42
CA ILE A 220 6.22 21.47 12.19
C ILE A 220 7.16 20.33 12.54
N SER A 221 7.09 19.24 11.78
CA SER A 221 8.05 18.15 11.91
C SER A 221 8.58 17.70 10.55
N PHE A 222 9.84 17.32 10.56
CA PHE A 222 10.54 16.76 9.41
C PHE A 222 10.89 15.32 9.69
N SER A 223 10.75 14.48 8.67
CA SER A 223 11.26 13.11 8.75
C SER A 223 11.76 12.61 7.41
N GLU A 224 12.78 11.77 7.49
CA GLU A 224 13.43 11.11 6.37
C GLU A 224 13.28 9.60 6.56
N GLY A 225 12.73 8.90 5.58
CA GLY A 225 12.56 7.44 5.66
C GLY A 225 11.89 6.99 6.97
N GLY A 226 10.85 7.70 7.43
CA GLY A 226 10.11 7.35 8.66
C GLY A 226 10.81 7.66 9.98
N THR A 227 12.06 8.13 9.94
CA THR A 227 12.81 8.57 11.13
C THR A 227 12.49 10.04 11.40
N ARG A 228 11.99 10.37 12.60
CA ARG A 228 11.80 11.77 13.02
C ARG A 228 13.15 12.46 13.05
N GLY A 229 13.29 13.52 12.26
CA GLY A 229 14.44 14.42 12.30
C GLY A 229 14.16 15.53 13.30
N TRP A 230 13.89 16.72 12.80
CA TRP A 230 13.59 17.90 13.61
C TRP A 230 12.09 18.12 13.79
N GLU A 231 11.69 18.53 15.00
CA GLU A 231 10.32 18.84 15.38
C GLU A 231 10.35 20.16 16.17
N TRP A 232 9.47 21.08 15.80
CA TRP A 232 9.18 22.27 16.59
C TRP A 232 7.70 22.34 16.89
N THR A 233 7.39 22.64 18.15
CA THR A 233 6.04 22.92 18.61
C THR A 233 6.07 24.24 19.37
N SER A 234 5.11 25.10 19.08
CA SER A 234 4.94 26.37 19.77
C SER A 234 4.69 26.12 21.27
N SER A 235 5.37 26.90 22.13
CA SER A 235 5.17 26.86 23.58
C SER A 235 3.91 27.63 24.03
N ALA A 236 3.22 28.29 23.11
CA ALA A 236 1.94 28.91 23.39
C ALA A 236 0.92 27.84 23.80
N SER A 237 0.13 28.12 24.84
CA SER A 237 -0.98 27.25 25.26
C SER A 237 -1.83 26.88 24.04
N VAL A 238 -2.17 25.59 23.92
CA VAL A 238 -2.97 25.04 22.82
C VAL A 238 -4.16 25.99 22.58
N PRO A 239 -4.24 26.65 21.42
CA PRO A 239 -5.31 27.61 21.17
C PRO A 239 -6.67 26.90 21.22
N PRO A 240 -7.75 27.61 21.57
CA PRO A 240 -9.11 27.06 21.53
C PRO A 240 -9.56 26.67 20.11
N ASP A 241 -8.87 27.20 19.10
CA ASP A 241 -9.15 26.96 17.69
C ASP A 241 -8.73 25.55 17.22
N PRO A 242 -9.44 24.97 16.24
CA PRO A 242 -9.13 23.64 15.74
C PRO A 242 -7.78 23.61 15.00
N ILE A 243 -6.91 22.68 15.40
CA ILE A 243 -5.64 22.42 14.73
C ILE A 243 -5.89 21.62 13.44
N GLN A 244 -5.37 22.10 12.32
CA GLN A 244 -5.44 21.43 11.03
C GLN A 244 -4.09 20.85 10.62
N ARG A 245 -4.09 19.59 10.19
CA ARG A 245 -2.86 18.88 9.80
C ARG A 245 -2.70 18.84 8.29
N ALA A 246 -1.49 19.13 7.84
CA ALA A 246 -1.09 18.99 6.45
C ALA A 246 0.22 18.19 6.34
N THR A 247 0.42 17.46 5.24
CA THR A 247 1.64 16.71 4.97
C THR A 247 2.14 17.02 3.56
N HIS A 248 3.40 17.42 3.45
CA HIS A 248 4.02 17.80 2.20
C HIS A 248 5.25 16.91 1.91
N PRO A 249 5.28 16.16 0.79
CA PRO A 249 6.46 15.40 0.40
C PRO A 249 7.53 16.35 -0.14
N VAL A 250 8.79 16.13 0.24
CA VAL A 250 9.91 17.02 -0.13
C VAL A 250 11.17 16.21 -0.48
N ARG A 251 11.93 16.70 -1.46
CA ARG A 251 13.23 16.12 -1.82
C ARG A 251 14.31 16.73 -0.94
N LEU A 252 15.05 15.90 -0.22
CA LEU A 252 16.09 16.32 0.70
C LEU A 252 17.44 16.55 -0.02
N PRO A 253 18.37 17.34 0.55
CA PRO A 253 19.72 17.52 0.01
C PRO A 253 20.51 16.21 -0.14
N SER A 254 20.20 15.22 0.71
CA SER A 254 20.75 13.85 0.61
C SER A 254 20.35 13.12 -0.68
N GLY A 255 19.42 13.69 -1.45
CA GLY A 255 18.82 13.04 -2.60
C GLY A 255 17.76 12.00 -2.22
N LYS A 256 17.34 11.92 -0.95
CA LYS A 256 16.23 11.05 -0.51
C LYS A 256 14.91 11.82 -0.40
N TRP A 257 13.81 11.10 -0.28
CA TRP A 257 12.50 11.68 0.01
C TRP A 257 12.26 11.82 1.51
N GLY A 258 11.78 12.99 1.91
CA GLY A 258 11.28 13.29 3.24
C GLY A 258 9.82 13.71 3.23
N LYS A 259 9.27 13.90 4.42
CA LYS A 259 7.97 14.55 4.61
C LYS A 259 8.10 15.69 5.60
N ILE A 260 7.36 16.76 5.32
CA ILE A 260 7.05 17.85 6.24
C ILE A 260 5.64 17.62 6.74
N GLU A 261 5.44 17.59 8.04
CA GLU A 261 4.12 17.60 8.66
C GLU A 261 3.90 18.95 9.32
N PHE A 262 2.83 19.63 8.96
CA PHE A 262 2.44 20.92 9.51
C PHE A 262 1.19 20.76 10.35
N GLU A 263 1.14 21.45 11.48
CA GLU A 263 -0.07 21.69 12.25
C GLU A 263 -0.36 23.19 12.26
N PHE A 264 -1.42 23.60 11.57
CA PHE A 264 -1.83 25.00 11.46
C PHE A 264 -2.96 25.31 12.45
N ILE A 265 -2.96 26.51 12.99
CA ILE A 265 -4.05 27.05 13.81
C ILE A 265 -5.07 27.65 12.84
N ALA A 266 -6.27 27.07 12.78
CA ALA A 266 -7.35 27.63 11.96
C ALA A 266 -7.91 28.87 12.65
N ARG A 267 -7.44 30.06 12.28
CA ARG A 267 -8.06 31.30 12.75
C ARG A 267 -9.46 31.41 12.17
N GLY A 268 -10.46 31.68 13.02
CA GLY A 268 -11.86 31.84 12.63
C GLY A 268 -12.16 32.97 11.63
N ASP A 269 -11.17 33.83 11.33
CA ASP A 269 -11.26 34.96 10.40
C ASP A 269 -10.46 34.73 9.11
N GLN A 270 -10.62 33.56 8.47
CA GLN A 270 -10.24 33.40 7.06
C GLN A 270 -11.52 33.31 6.22
N PRO A 271 -11.60 34.07 5.10
CA PRO A 271 -12.81 34.26 4.31
C PRO A 271 -13.35 32.97 3.68
#